data_AF-A0A9X8VLA2-F1
#
_entry.id   AF-A0A9X8VLA2-F1
#
_cell.length_a   1.000
_cell.length_b   1.000
_cell.length_c   1.000
_cell.angle_alpha   90.00
_cell.angle_beta   90.00
_cell.angle_gamma   90.00
#
_symmetry.space_group_name_H-M   'P 1'
#
loop_
_entity.id
_entity.type
_entity.pdbx_description
1 polymer ?
#
loop_
_entity_poly.entity_id
_entity_poly.type
_entity_poly.pdbx_seq_one_letter_code
_entity_poly.pdbx_strand_id
1 'polypeptide(L)'
;MKQINAELACDKNTASSESSGLINQLRQIDIGAVPIALFITICAIVAISAYANFLPKNMIGGLAVIMTLGFALAQLGKSIPVLRDIGGPAILCLMVPSVLVYFNVFQPNVMGTVHLLMKDANLLYFVIASLVVGSILGMNRVILIQGMIRMFVPLVVGTITAVITGLLVG
;
A
#
# COMPACT_ATOMS: atom_id res chain seq x y z
N MET A 1 1.58 -1.86 -49.66
CA MET A 1 2.81 -2.67 -49.57
C MET A 1 3.96 -1.91 -48.86
N LYS A 2 3.71 -1.24 -47.71
CA LYS A 2 4.74 -0.65 -46.82
C LYS A 2 4.13 -0.10 -45.51
N GLN A 3 3.61 -0.99 -44.67
CA GLN A 3 3.57 -0.76 -43.22
C GLN A 3 4.61 -1.74 -42.65
N ILE A 4 5.90 -1.39 -42.61
CA ILE A 4 6.53 -0.42 -41.71
C ILE A 4 6.21 -0.75 -40.25
N ASN A 5 7.16 -1.47 -39.63
CA ASN A 5 7.52 -1.37 -38.21
C ASN A 5 6.52 -1.89 -37.15
N ALA A 6 5.88 -3.04 -37.38
CA ALA A 6 5.17 -3.79 -36.32
C ALA A 6 5.81 -5.15 -35.95
N GLU A 7 6.77 -5.66 -36.75
CA GLU A 7 7.51 -6.90 -36.43
C GLU A 7 8.75 -6.69 -35.54
N LEU A 8 9.08 -5.45 -35.15
CA LEU A 8 10.23 -5.21 -34.27
C LEU A 8 9.89 -5.49 -32.80
N ALA A 9 10.67 -6.38 -32.18
CA ALA A 9 10.67 -6.69 -30.75
C ALA A 9 9.40 -7.40 -30.22
N CYS A 10 9.07 -8.53 -30.84
CA CYS A 10 8.32 -9.63 -30.22
C CYS A 10 9.11 -10.22 -29.02
N ASP A 11 9.18 -9.48 -27.92
CA ASP A 11 9.76 -9.90 -26.62
C ASP A 11 8.69 -9.80 -25.51
N LYS A 12 7.48 -10.27 -25.82
CA LYS A 12 6.34 -10.31 -24.89
C LYS A 12 5.49 -11.57 -25.08
N ASN A 13 6.13 -12.73 -25.11
CA ASN A 13 5.43 -13.98 -24.82
C ASN A 13 6.35 -15.10 -24.30
N THR A 14 6.23 -15.36 -23.00
CA THR A 14 5.91 -16.68 -22.42
C THR A 14 6.57 -17.95 -22.98
N ALA A 15 7.44 -18.54 -22.15
CA ALA A 15 7.61 -19.99 -21.94
C ALA A 15 8.26 -20.17 -20.55
N SER A 16 8.03 -21.20 -19.71
CA SER A 16 6.98 -22.22 -19.54
C SER A 16 7.15 -22.79 -18.09
N SER A 17 6.31 -23.63 -17.46
CA SER A 17 5.05 -24.30 -17.80
C SER A 17 4.26 -24.65 -16.49
N GLU A 18 3.46 -25.72 -16.50
CA GLU A 18 3.05 -26.58 -15.36
C GLU A 18 2.32 -25.95 -14.13
N SER A 19 1.00 -25.71 -14.27
CA SER A 19 -0.01 -26.25 -13.34
C SER A 19 -1.45 -25.97 -13.84
N SER A 20 -1.70 -26.17 -15.15
CA SER A 20 -2.90 -25.64 -15.83
C SER A 20 -4.25 -26.28 -15.46
N GLY A 21 -4.26 -27.36 -14.68
CA GLY A 21 -5.49 -28.02 -14.21
C GLY A 21 -6.08 -27.36 -12.95
N LEU A 22 -5.26 -27.17 -11.90
CA LEU A 22 -5.72 -26.67 -10.59
C LEU A 22 -5.98 -25.16 -10.59
N ILE A 23 -5.21 -24.39 -11.37
CA ILE A 23 -5.36 -22.93 -11.45
C ILE A 23 -6.72 -22.48 -12.00
N ASN A 24 -7.42 -23.33 -12.76
CA ASN A 24 -8.71 -22.99 -13.35
C ASN A 24 -9.89 -23.25 -12.39
N GLN A 25 -9.76 -24.19 -11.42
CA GLN A 25 -10.75 -24.33 -10.34
C GLN A 25 -10.61 -23.25 -9.27
N LEU A 26 -9.38 -22.85 -8.92
CA LEU A 26 -9.17 -21.71 -8.00
C LEU A 26 -9.57 -20.36 -8.63
N ARG A 27 -9.79 -20.30 -9.95
CA ARG A 27 -10.21 -19.09 -10.68
C ARG A 27 -11.67 -18.71 -10.47
N GLN A 28 -12.52 -19.62 -9.98
CA GLN A 28 -13.97 -19.39 -9.80
C GLN A 28 -14.38 -19.06 -8.34
N ILE A 29 -13.42 -18.92 -7.42
CA ILE A 29 -13.68 -18.48 -6.05
C ILE A 29 -13.45 -16.95 -5.98
N ASP A 30 -14.48 -16.21 -6.40
CA ASP A 30 -14.53 -14.75 -6.31
C ASP A 30 -14.94 -14.30 -4.90
N ILE A 31 -13.96 -14.04 -4.03
CA ILE A 31 -14.17 -13.23 -2.82
C ILE A 31 -13.94 -11.74 -3.15
N GLY A 32 -14.92 -11.20 -3.88
CA GLY A 32 -15.51 -9.87 -3.59
C GLY A 32 -14.69 -8.60 -3.84
N ALA A 33 -13.62 -8.59 -4.66
CA ALA A 33 -13.09 -7.33 -5.21
C ALA A 33 -12.15 -7.49 -6.43
N VAL A 34 -11.22 -8.46 -6.38
CA VAL A 34 -10.19 -8.67 -7.41
C VAL A 34 -9.92 -10.19 -7.49
N PRO A 35 -9.80 -10.80 -8.68
CA PRO A 35 -9.60 -12.24 -8.79
C PRO A 35 -8.27 -12.65 -8.15
N ILE A 36 -8.31 -13.71 -7.33
CA ILE A 36 -7.17 -14.18 -6.51
C ILE A 36 -5.91 -14.46 -7.36
N ALA A 37 -6.10 -14.84 -8.63
CA ALA A 37 -5.05 -15.09 -9.60
C ALA A 37 -4.20 -13.84 -9.95
N LEU A 38 -4.82 -12.65 -10.09
CA LEU A 38 -4.08 -11.40 -10.30
C LEU A 38 -3.28 -11.02 -9.05
N PHE A 39 -3.87 -11.24 -7.88
CA PHE A 39 -3.19 -10.96 -6.63
C PHE A 39 -1.94 -11.84 -6.45
N ILE A 40 -2.06 -13.15 -6.71
CA ILE A 40 -0.93 -14.10 -6.61
C ILE A 40 0.20 -13.75 -7.59
N THR A 41 -0.12 -13.34 -8.82
CA THR A 41 0.89 -13.00 -9.84
C THR A 41 1.65 -11.72 -9.47
N ILE A 42 0.95 -10.67 -9.06
CA ILE A 42 1.58 -9.40 -8.65
C ILE A 42 2.46 -9.61 -7.41
N CYS A 43 2.00 -10.39 -6.43
CA CYS A 43 2.80 -10.71 -5.24
C CYS A 43 4.04 -11.55 -5.56
N ALA A 44 3.93 -12.53 -6.48
CA ALA A 44 5.06 -13.33 -6.94
C ALA A 44 6.11 -12.49 -7.68
N ILE A 45 5.69 -11.60 -8.59
CA ILE A 45 6.58 -10.70 -9.35
C ILE A 45 7.39 -9.81 -8.39
N VAL A 46 6.75 -9.23 -7.37
CA VAL A 46 7.45 -8.36 -6.41
C VAL A 46 8.33 -9.15 -5.44
N ALA A 47 7.94 -10.36 -5.03
CA ALA A 47 8.82 -11.25 -4.27
C ALA A 47 10.09 -11.61 -5.07
N ILE A 48 9.93 -12.07 -6.33
CA ILE A 48 11.04 -12.40 -7.23
C ILE A 48 11.94 -11.17 -7.43
N SER A 49 11.36 -10.00 -7.67
CA SER A 49 12.13 -8.75 -7.83
C SER A 49 12.93 -8.39 -6.58
N ALA A 50 12.33 -8.53 -5.39
CA ALA A 50 12.98 -8.24 -4.11
C ALA A 50 14.17 -9.18 -3.84
N TYR A 51 14.03 -10.48 -4.10
CA TYR A 51 15.14 -11.45 -3.96
C TYR A 51 16.22 -11.27 -5.05
N ALA A 52 15.83 -10.93 -6.28
CA ALA A 52 16.76 -10.77 -7.40
C ALA A 52 17.66 -9.51 -7.29
N ASN A 53 17.48 -8.66 -6.28
CA ASN A 53 18.23 -7.40 -6.06
C ASN A 53 18.13 -6.34 -7.18
N PHE A 54 17.41 -6.61 -8.27
CA PHE A 54 17.16 -5.68 -9.39
C PHE A 54 16.11 -4.61 -9.07
N LEU A 55 16.21 -3.94 -7.91
CA LEU A 55 15.44 -2.74 -7.64
C LEU A 55 16.28 -1.50 -7.94
N PRO A 56 15.95 -0.72 -8.99
CA PRO A 56 16.54 0.59 -9.18
C PRO A 56 16.18 1.47 -7.98
N LYS A 57 17.16 2.19 -7.42
CA LYS A 57 16.95 3.21 -6.37
C LYS A 57 16.27 4.47 -6.92
N ASN A 58 15.06 4.27 -7.43
CA ASN A 58 14.24 5.27 -8.11
C ASN A 58 12.87 5.34 -7.43
N MET A 59 12.24 6.52 -7.48
CA MET A 59 10.89 6.73 -6.92
C MET A 59 9.85 5.72 -7.45
N ILE A 60 9.96 5.34 -8.73
CA ILE A 60 9.05 4.36 -9.36
C ILE A 60 9.19 2.95 -8.76
N GLY A 61 10.42 2.53 -8.41
CA GLY A 61 10.68 1.24 -7.76
C GLY A 61 10.17 1.21 -6.32
N GLY A 62 10.37 2.31 -5.59
CA GLY A 62 9.82 2.47 -4.25
C GLY A 62 8.29 2.39 -4.24
N LEU A 63 7.63 3.14 -5.13
CA LEU A 63 6.17 3.14 -5.28
C LEU A 63 5.64 1.75 -5.64
N ALA A 64 6.26 1.04 -6.60
CA ALA A 64 5.84 -0.29 -6.99
C ALA A 64 5.85 -1.29 -5.82
N VAL A 65 6.91 -1.27 -5.00
CA VAL A 65 7.02 -2.12 -3.80
C VAL A 65 5.95 -1.77 -2.77
N ILE A 66 5.83 -0.50 -2.36
CA ILE A 66 4.90 -0.14 -1.28
C ILE A 66 3.42 -0.32 -1.69
N MET A 67 3.08 -0.06 -2.95
CA MET A 67 1.71 -0.26 -3.45
C MET A 67 1.37 -1.74 -3.56
N THR A 68 2.28 -2.56 -4.09
CA THR A 68 2.05 -4.02 -4.19
C THR A 68 1.97 -4.67 -2.82
N LEU A 69 2.94 -4.40 -1.93
CA LEU A 69 2.96 -4.99 -0.59
C LEU A 69 1.77 -4.50 0.25
N GLY A 70 1.42 -3.21 0.16
CA GLY A 70 0.27 -2.66 0.86
C GLY A 70 -1.06 -3.27 0.41
N PHE A 71 -1.27 -3.37 -0.91
CA PHE A 71 -2.46 -4.03 -1.47
C PHE A 71 -2.52 -5.52 -1.08
N ALA A 72 -1.37 -6.19 -1.05
CA ALA A 72 -1.26 -7.60 -0.66
C ALA A 72 -1.74 -7.84 0.79
N LEU A 73 -1.19 -7.07 1.72
CA LEU A 73 -1.52 -7.17 3.13
C LEU A 73 -2.95 -6.71 3.42
N ALA A 74 -3.45 -5.70 2.68
CA ALA A 74 -4.84 -5.25 2.80
C ALA A 74 -5.84 -6.33 2.36
N GLN A 75 -5.59 -7.06 1.26
CA GLN A 75 -6.47 -8.13 0.81
C GLN A 75 -6.42 -9.35 1.76
N LEU A 76 -5.25 -9.71 2.31
CA LEU A 76 -5.13 -10.72 3.37
C LEU A 76 -5.90 -10.29 4.63
N GLY A 77 -5.73 -9.04 5.09
CA GLY A 77 -6.42 -8.50 6.26
C GLY A 77 -7.94 -8.35 6.11
N LYS A 78 -8.47 -8.33 4.87
CA LYS A 78 -9.91 -8.33 4.59
C LYS A 78 -10.54 -9.73 4.67
N SER A 79 -9.74 -10.78 4.46
CA SER A 79 -10.19 -12.18 4.50
C SER A 79 -10.28 -12.77 5.91
N ILE A 80 -9.70 -12.12 6.93
CA ILE A 80 -9.77 -12.56 8.33
C ILE A 80 -10.98 -11.86 9.00
N PRO A 81 -12.11 -12.56 9.25
CA PRO A 81 -13.33 -11.91 9.71
C PRO A 81 -13.18 -11.25 11.09
N VAL A 82 -12.41 -11.86 12.01
CA VAL A 82 -12.18 -11.34 13.38
C VAL A 82 -11.50 -9.97 13.40
N LEU A 83 -10.63 -9.68 12.41
CA LEU A 83 -9.90 -8.41 12.35
C LEU A 83 -10.66 -7.35 11.54
N ARG A 84 -11.61 -7.75 10.68
CA ARG A 84 -12.19 -6.86 9.65
C ARG A 84 -12.89 -5.65 10.25
N ASP A 85 -13.63 -5.84 11.33
CA ASP A 85 -14.51 -4.81 11.91
C ASP A 85 -13.76 -3.74 12.73
N ILE A 86 -12.48 -3.99 13.07
CA ILE A 86 -11.60 -3.07 13.81
C ILE A 86 -10.62 -2.34 12.85
N GLY A 87 -10.70 -2.59 11.54
CA GLY A 87 -9.77 -2.04 10.54
C GLY A 87 -8.60 -2.97 10.20
N GLY A 88 -8.82 -4.28 10.28
CA GLY A 88 -7.86 -5.35 10.00
C GLY A 88 -6.94 -5.15 8.79
N PRO A 89 -7.44 -4.73 7.61
CA PRO A 89 -6.59 -4.41 6.46
C PRO A 89 -5.50 -3.36 6.77
N ALA A 90 -5.83 -2.31 7.51
CA ALA A 90 -4.88 -1.25 7.86
C ALA A 90 -3.90 -1.69 8.95
N ILE A 91 -4.39 -2.36 10.00
CA ILE A 91 -3.56 -2.86 11.11
C ILE A 91 -2.51 -3.85 10.59
N LEU A 92 -2.93 -4.81 9.76
CA LEU A 92 -2.06 -5.83 9.18
C LEU A 92 -1.06 -5.21 8.17
N CYS A 93 -1.49 -4.21 7.39
CA CYS A 93 -0.62 -3.44 6.51
C CYS A 93 0.44 -2.59 7.24
N LEU A 94 0.26 -2.25 8.52
CA LEU A 94 1.26 -1.52 9.32
C LEU A 94 2.16 -2.45 10.15
N MET A 95 1.58 -3.49 10.76
CA MET A 95 2.32 -4.43 11.61
C MET A 95 3.20 -5.38 10.80
N VAL A 96 2.70 -5.98 9.71
CA VAL A 96 3.49 -6.98 8.97
C VAL A 96 4.77 -6.39 8.36
N PRO A 97 4.79 -5.21 7.72
CA PRO A 97 6.05 -4.64 7.24
C PRO A 97 7.02 -4.32 8.37
N SER A 98 6.54 -3.85 9.53
CA SER A 98 7.38 -3.56 10.70
C SER A 98 8.06 -4.83 11.25
N VAL A 99 7.31 -5.93 11.33
CA VAL A 99 7.85 -7.24 11.74
C VAL A 99 8.81 -7.81 10.69
N LEU A 100 8.51 -7.64 9.40
CA LEU A 100 9.33 -8.14 8.28
C LEU A 100 10.63 -7.34 8.10
N VAL A 101 10.63 -6.04 8.46
CA VAL A 101 11.82 -5.20 8.67
C VAL A 101 12.66 -5.74 9.81
N TYR A 102 12.05 -6.02 10.97
CA TYR A 102 12.75 -6.48 12.17
C TYR A 102 13.49 -7.82 11.95
N PHE A 103 12.86 -8.78 11.27
CA PHE A 103 13.49 -10.06 10.90
C PHE A 103 14.53 -9.96 9.77
N ASN A 104 14.86 -8.77 9.26
CA ASN A 104 15.84 -8.54 8.18
C ASN A 104 15.54 -9.33 6.89
N VAL A 105 14.27 -9.65 6.62
CA VAL A 105 13.85 -10.36 5.39
C VAL A 105 14.01 -9.48 4.14
N PHE A 106 14.03 -8.16 4.32
CA PHE A 106 14.25 -7.20 3.24
C PHE A 106 15.74 -6.95 2.97
N GLN A 107 16.14 -7.22 1.73
CA GLN A 107 17.44 -6.86 1.17
C GLN A 107 17.73 -5.34 1.30
N PRO A 108 19.00 -4.91 1.56
CA PRO A 108 19.35 -3.50 1.76
C PRO A 108 19.01 -2.60 0.57
N ASN A 109 18.95 -3.15 -0.65
CA ASN A 109 18.53 -2.41 -1.84
C ASN A 109 17.05 -1.98 -1.79
N VAL A 110 16.18 -2.83 -1.25
CA VAL A 110 14.75 -2.54 -1.05
C VAL A 110 14.58 -1.42 -0.02
N MET A 111 15.26 -1.54 1.13
CA MET A 111 15.24 -0.50 2.17
C MET A 111 15.76 0.84 1.69
N GLY A 112 16.89 0.85 0.97
CA GLY A 112 17.42 2.08 0.37
C GLY A 112 16.44 2.75 -0.59
N THR A 113 15.66 1.96 -1.33
CA THR A 113 14.67 2.49 -2.29
C THR A 113 13.42 3.04 -1.59
N VAL A 114 12.94 2.37 -0.54
CA VAL A 114 11.82 2.85 0.29
C VAL A 114 12.22 4.09 1.09
N HIS A 115 13.43 4.14 1.66
CA HIS A 115 13.92 5.30 2.40
C HIS A 115 14.13 6.51 1.48
N LEU A 116 14.63 6.30 0.25
CA LEU A 116 14.71 7.32 -0.78
C LEU A 116 13.33 7.88 -1.15
N LEU A 117 12.31 7.03 -1.26
CA LEU A 117 10.95 7.48 -1.49
C LEU A 117 10.39 8.32 -0.32
N MET A 118 10.68 7.92 0.92
CA MET A 118 10.09 8.52 2.11
C MET A 118 10.77 9.82 2.56
N LYS A 119 12.10 9.94 2.46
CA LYS A 119 12.86 11.11 2.92
C LYS A 119 13.44 11.96 1.80
N ASP A 120 14.12 11.35 0.83
CA ASP A 120 14.84 12.13 -0.19
C ASP A 120 13.85 12.70 -1.24
N ALA A 121 12.89 11.88 -1.66
CA ALA A 121 11.89 12.24 -2.66
C ALA A 121 10.69 13.03 -2.12
N ASN A 122 10.58 13.23 -0.81
CA ASN A 122 9.48 13.94 -0.14
C ASN A 122 8.05 13.46 -0.51
N LEU A 123 7.91 12.25 -1.04
CA LEU A 123 6.65 11.70 -1.53
C LEU A 123 5.61 11.54 -0.40
N LEU A 124 6.07 11.25 0.83
CA LEU A 124 5.24 11.26 2.03
C LEU A 124 4.52 12.61 2.21
N TYR A 125 5.26 13.72 2.16
CA TYR A 125 4.67 15.05 2.30
C TYR A 125 3.76 15.42 1.13
N PHE A 126 4.12 15.01 -0.10
CA PHE A 126 3.27 15.20 -1.28
C PHE A 126 1.92 14.47 -1.14
N VAL A 127 1.92 13.21 -0.68
CA VAL A 127 0.69 12.43 -0.47
C VAL A 127 -0.16 13.05 0.64
N ILE A 128 0.44 13.45 1.77
CA ILE A 128 -0.30 14.13 2.84
C ILE A 128 -0.90 15.44 2.35
N ALA A 129 -0.13 16.27 1.64
CA ALA A 129 -0.61 17.55 1.09
C ALA A 129 -1.76 17.33 0.08
N SER A 130 -1.63 16.36 -0.82
CA SER A 130 -2.67 16.03 -1.81
C SER A 130 -3.96 15.54 -1.14
N LEU A 131 -3.87 14.66 -0.13
CA LEU A 131 -5.04 14.17 0.60
C LEU A 131 -5.72 15.27 1.43
N VAL A 132 -4.94 16.14 2.09
CA VAL A 132 -5.49 17.28 2.86
C VAL A 132 -6.16 18.30 1.94
N VAL A 133 -5.49 18.72 0.87
CA VAL A 133 -6.06 19.66 -0.11
C VAL A 133 -7.28 19.07 -0.82
N GLY A 134 -7.23 17.79 -1.20
CA GLY A 134 -8.38 17.08 -1.77
C GLY A 134 -9.59 17.02 -0.82
N SER A 135 -9.35 16.73 0.47
CA SER A 135 -10.41 16.74 1.49
C SER A 135 -10.98 18.14 1.77
N ILE A 136 -10.19 19.20 1.60
CA ILE A 136 -10.63 20.60 1.77
C ILE A 136 -11.46 21.05 0.56
N LEU A 137 -10.96 20.82 -0.66
CA LEU A 137 -11.63 21.23 -1.91
C LEU A 137 -12.90 20.42 -2.21
N GLY A 138 -12.99 19.17 -1.74
CA GLY A 138 -14.16 18.32 -1.92
C GLY A 138 -15.38 18.72 -1.07
N MET A 139 -15.28 19.74 -0.21
CA MET A 139 -16.32 20.09 0.76
C MET A 139 -16.77 21.56 0.64
N ASN A 140 -18.08 21.81 0.75
CA ASN A 140 -18.64 23.16 0.60
C ASN A 140 -18.09 24.10 1.70
N ARG A 141 -17.69 25.32 1.31
CA ARG A 141 -17.01 26.33 2.14
C ARG A 141 -17.65 26.62 3.50
N VAL A 142 -18.97 26.52 3.61
CA VAL A 142 -19.71 26.69 4.88
C VAL A 142 -19.41 25.54 5.86
N ILE A 143 -19.39 24.30 5.36
CA ILE A 143 -19.08 23.10 6.15
C ILE A 143 -17.61 23.10 6.56
N LEU A 144 -16.71 23.63 5.73
CA LEU A 144 -15.29 23.77 6.06
C LEU A 144 -15.06 24.71 7.26
N ILE A 145 -15.65 25.91 7.25
CA ILE A 145 -15.57 26.85 8.38
C ILE A 145 -16.16 26.23 9.65
N GLN A 146 -17.32 25.57 9.52
CA GLN A 146 -18.01 24.98 10.68
C GLN A 146 -17.28 23.74 11.22
N GLY A 147 -16.66 22.94 10.35
CA GLY A 147 -15.87 21.76 10.69
C GLY A 147 -14.58 22.13 11.44
N MET A 148 -13.87 23.17 10.99
CA MET A 148 -12.69 23.71 11.68
C MET A 148 -13.00 24.05 13.14
N ILE A 149 -14.07 24.82 13.38
CA ILE A 149 -14.49 25.19 14.74
C ILE A 149 -14.92 23.96 15.55
N ARG A 150 -15.72 23.07 14.96
CA ARG A 150 -16.27 21.89 15.64
C ARG A 150 -15.22 20.81 15.96
N MET A 151 -14.10 20.77 15.24
CA MET A 151 -12.99 19.86 15.50
C MET A 151 -11.93 20.46 16.45
N PHE A 152 -11.74 21.78 16.43
CA PHE A 152 -10.79 22.45 17.32
C PHE A 152 -11.20 22.37 18.80
N VAL A 153 -12.49 22.59 19.11
CA VAL A 153 -13.02 22.53 20.50
C VAL A 153 -12.74 21.18 21.19
N PRO A 154 -13.11 20.01 20.64
CA PRO A 154 -12.81 18.72 21.27
C PRO A 154 -11.31 18.39 21.30
N LEU A 155 -10.50 18.93 20.38
CA LEU A 155 -9.04 18.75 20.41
C LEU A 155 -8.42 19.44 21.64
N VAL A 156 -8.79 20.70 21.91
CA VAL A 156 -8.30 21.45 23.07
C VAL A 156 -8.81 20.85 24.38
N VAL A 157 -10.10 20.55 24.48
CA VAL A 157 -10.66 19.92 25.70
C VAL A 157 -10.07 18.52 25.93
N GLY A 158 -9.88 17.75 24.85
CA GLY A 158 -9.26 16.42 24.90
C GLY A 158 -7.81 16.46 25.37
N THR A 159 -7.00 17.39 24.87
CA THR A 159 -5.61 17.56 25.32
C THR A 159 -5.52 17.99 26.79
N ILE A 160 -6.35 18.93 27.24
CA ILE A 160 -6.40 19.33 28.66
C ILE A 160 -6.78 18.13 29.55
N THR A 161 -7.83 17.40 29.18
CA THR A 161 -8.31 16.25 29.96
C THR A 161 -7.30 15.09 29.99
N ALA A 162 -6.62 14.84 28.86
CA ALA A 162 -5.58 13.83 28.76
C ALA A 162 -4.34 14.18 29.62
N VAL A 163 -3.92 15.45 29.62
CA VAL A 163 -2.81 15.92 30.46
C VAL A 163 -3.15 15.82 31.95
N ILE A 164 -4.35 16.25 32.37
CA ILE A 164 -4.81 16.12 33.77
C ILE A 164 -4.86 14.65 34.20
N THR A 165 -5.40 13.77 33.35
CA THR A 165 -5.51 12.33 33.67
C THR A 165 -4.14 11.66 33.71
N GLY A 166 -3.23 12.02 32.79
CA GLY A 166 -1.85 11.53 32.77
C GLY A 166 -1.05 11.96 34.00
N LEU A 167 -1.23 13.19 34.48
CA LEU A 167 -0.60 13.71 35.71
C LEU A 167 -1.22 13.14 37.00
N LEU A 168 -2.42 12.54 36.95
CA LEU A 168 -3.08 11.89 38.08
C LEU A 168 -2.75 10.40 38.21
N VAL A 169 -2.34 9.75 37.12
CA VAL A 169 -2.00 8.31 37.05
C VAL A 169 -0.48 8.05 37.05
N GLY A 170 0.33 9.04 36.64
CA GLY A 170 1.79 8.96 36.56
C GLY A 170 2.53 9.39 37.82
#